data_AF-A0A932CJE2-F1
#
_entry.id   AF-A0A932CJE2-F1
#
_cell.length_a   1.000
_cell.length_b   1.000
_cell.length_c   1.000
_cell.angle_alpha   90.00
_cell.angle_beta   90.00
_cell.angle_gamma   90.00
#
_symmetry.space_group_name_H-M   'P 1'
#
loop_
_entity.id
_entity.type
_entity.pdbx_description
1 polymer ?
#
loop_
_entity_poly.entity_id
_entity_poly.type
_entity_poly.pdbx_seq_one_letter_code
_entity_poly.pdbx_strand_id
1 'polypeptide(L)' 'MITSAFTTLARARLKQLGMSDHPVVVLPHPIASKRPEEVRSLAQGVVEEIAGRLLKDR' A
#
# COMPACT_ATOMS: atom_id res chain seq x y z
N MET A 1 3.30 -0.24 2.79
CA MET A 1 1.84 -0.40 2.65
C MET A 1 1.15 0.37 3.77
N ILE A 2 0.07 1.08 3.47
CA ILE A 2 -0.71 1.88 4.42
C ILE A 2 -2.21 1.79 4.09
N THR A 3 -3.11 2.21 4.97
CA THR A 3 -4.52 2.44 4.59
C THR A 3 -4.72 3.85 4.01
N SER A 4 -5.78 4.07 3.23
CA SER A 4 -6.09 5.36 2.58
C SER A 4 -6.09 6.56 3.53
N ALA A 5 -6.46 6.36 4.79
CA ALA A 5 -6.39 7.35 5.87
C ALA A 5 -5.00 7.99 6.08
N PHE A 6 -3.91 7.30 5.70
CA PHE A 6 -2.53 7.75 5.93
C PHE A 6 -1.81 8.23 4.68
N THR A 7 -2.51 8.41 3.56
CA THR A 7 -1.89 8.73 2.26
C THR A 7 -1.10 10.05 2.30
N THR A 8 -1.65 11.09 2.94
CA THR A 8 -0.98 12.38 3.10
C THR A 8 0.30 12.28 3.91
N LEU A 9 0.25 11.56 5.05
CA LEU A 9 1.41 11.35 5.91
C LEU A 9 2.51 10.55 5.18
N ALA A 10 2.13 9.50 4.45
CA ALA A 10 3.08 8.69 3.70
C ALA A 10 3.79 9.51 2.62
N ARG A 11 3.06 10.34 1.86
CA ARG A 11 3.66 11.25 0.86
C ARG A 11 4.64 12.23 1.51
N ALA A 12 4.27 12.83 2.64
CA ALA A 12 5.14 13.74 3.36
C ALA A 12 6.43 13.04 3.83
N ARG A 13 6.30 11.82 4.37
CA ARG A 13 7.44 11.02 4.84
C ARG A 13 8.37 10.62 3.71
N LEU A 14 7.83 10.17 2.58
CA LEU A 14 8.62 9.82 1.40
C LEU A 14 9.41 11.00 0.86
N LYS A 15 8.77 12.18 0.77
CA LYS A 15 9.45 13.42 0.38
C LYS A 15 10.61 13.75 1.31
N GLN A 16 10.43 13.64 2.62
CA GLN A 16 11.50 13.89 3.61
C GLN A 16 12.69 12.93 3.46
N LEU A 17 12.44 11.70 3.00
CA LEU A 17 13.46 10.68 2.77
C LEU A 17 14.12 10.78 1.38
N GLY A 18 13.77 11.78 0.56
CA GLY A 18 14.24 11.87 -0.82
C GLY A 18 13.66 10.79 -1.75
N MET A 19 12.57 10.14 -1.34
CA MET A 19 11.94 8.99 -1.99
C MET A 19 10.57 9.33 -2.59
N SER A 20 10.40 10.53 -3.16
CA SER A 20 9.10 11.06 -3.60
C SER A 20 8.37 10.15 -4.61
N ASP A 21 9.12 9.45 -5.45
CA ASP A 21 8.58 8.55 -6.48
C ASP A 21 8.47 7.09 -6.02
N HIS A 22 8.84 6.80 -4.77
CA HIS A 22 8.80 5.44 -4.26
C HIS A 22 7.35 4.94 -4.18
N PRO A 23 7.04 3.78 -4.78
CA PRO A 23 5.67 3.31 -4.85
C PRO A 23 5.09 2.98 -3.46
N VAL A 24 3.87 3.46 -3.21
CA VAL A 24 3.12 3.13 -1.99
C VAL A 24 1.91 2.29 -2.36
N VAL A 25 1.73 1.15 -1.67
CA VAL A 25 0.49 0.37 -1.75
C VAL A 25 -0.50 0.88 -0.72
N VAL A 26 -1.70 1.23 -1.18
CA VAL A 26 -2.76 1.86 -0.38
C VAL A 26 -3.95 0.91 -0.26
N LEU A 27 -4.25 0.51 0.97
CA LEU A 27 -5.38 -0.33 1.31
C LEU A 27 -6.65 0.51 1.59
N PRO A 28 -7.85 -0.01 1.33
CA PRO A 28 -9.08 0.64 1.73
C PRO A 28 -9.18 0.76 3.26
N HIS A 29 -9.71 1.88 3.73
CA HIS A 29 -10.00 2.15 5.13
C HIS A 29 -11.52 2.19 5.37
N PRO A 30 -12.04 1.68 6.52
CA PRO A 30 -11.34 0.95 7.57
C PRO A 30 -11.16 -0.54 7.25
N ILE A 31 -10.00 -1.10 7.58
CA ILE A 31 -9.79 -2.56 7.47
C ILE A 31 -10.56 -3.33 8.53
N ALA A 32 -10.70 -2.77 9.73
CA ALA A 32 -11.34 -3.43 10.87
C ALA A 32 -12.82 -3.79 10.63
N SER A 33 -13.49 -3.13 9.68
CA SER A 33 -14.89 -3.41 9.32
C SER A 33 -15.05 -4.51 8.27
N LYS A 34 -13.96 -5.06 7.74
CA LYS A 34 -13.98 -6.13 6.74
C LYS A 34 -14.03 -7.49 7.40
N ARG A 35 -14.69 -8.45 6.74
CA ARG A 35 -14.68 -9.84 7.18
C ARG A 35 -13.33 -10.51 6.87
N PRO A 36 -12.96 -11.58 7.59
CA PRO A 36 -11.70 -12.29 7.36
C PRO A 36 -11.46 -12.71 5.90
N GLU A 37 -12.49 -13.18 5.20
CA GLU A 37 -12.44 -13.57 3.79
C GLU A 37 -12.14 -12.37 2.88
N GLU A 38 -12.71 -11.20 3.17
CA GLU A 38 -12.48 -9.97 2.40
C GLU A 38 -11.05 -9.46 2.59
N VAL A 39 -10.51 -9.58 3.82
CA VAL A 39 -9.12 -9.26 4.12
C VAL A 39 -8.17 -10.20 3.40
N ARG A 40 -8.52 -11.50 3.31
CA ARG A 40 -7.69 -12.48 2.61
C ARG A 40 -7.61 -12.20 1.11
N SER A 41 -8.74 -11.91 0.46
CA SER A 41 -8.79 -11.53 -0.95
C SER A 41 -8.02 -10.23 -1.22
N LEU A 42 -8.14 -9.25 -0.32
CA LEU A 42 -7.38 -8.00 -0.38
C LEU A 42 -5.86 -8.26 -0.32
N ALA A 43 -5.43 -9.10 0.63
CA ALA A 43 -4.02 -9.43 0.80
C ALA A 43 -3.43 -10.12 -0.43
N GLN A 44 -4.17 -11.03 -1.05
CA GLN A 44 -3.73 -11.72 -2.27
C GLN A 44 -3.51 -10.74 -3.43
N GLY A 45 -4.46 -9.84 -3.70
CA GLY A 45 -4.31 -8.84 -4.77
C GLY A 45 -3.15 -7.87 -4.52
N VAL A 46 -2.89 -7.51 -3.27
CA VAL A 46 -1.78 -6.62 -2.88
C VAL A 46 -0.41 -7.28 -3.07
N VAL A 47 -0.30 -8.59 -2.80
CA VAL A 47 0.96 -9.32 -3.00
C VAL A 47 1.40 -9.25 -4.46
N GLU A 48 0.47 -9.41 -5.40
CA GLU A 48 0.73 -9.29 -6.84
C GLU A 48 1.19 -7.87 -7.21
N GLU A 49 0.54 -6.84 -6.66
CA GLU A 49 0.92 -5.43 -6.88
C GLU A 49 2.34 -5.14 -6.36
N ILE A 50 2.69 -5.61 -5.16
CA ILE A 50 4.02 -5.42 -4.57
C ILE A 50 5.09 -6.14 -5.40
N ALA A 51 4.86 -7.41 -5.74
CA ALA A 51 5.79 -8.19 -6.54
C ALA A 51 6.02 -7.54 -7.91
N GLY A 52 4.96 -7.08 -8.58
CA GLY A 52 5.05 -6.40 -9.86
C GLY A 52 5.88 -5.11 -9.81
N ARG A 53 5.85 -4.37 -8.69
CA ARG A 53 6.66 -3.16 -8.50
C ARG A 53 8.12 -3.48 -8.23
N LEU A 54 8.40 -4.45 -7.36
CA LEU A 54 9.77 -4.89 -7.05
C LEU A 54 10.48 -5.51 -8.25
N LEU A 55 9.75 -6.17 -9.14
CA LEU A 55 10.32 -6.76 -10.35
C LEU A 55 10.51 -5.77 -11.50
N LYS A 56 9.77 -4.65 -11.51
CA LYS A 56 9.91 -3.58 -12.52
C LYS A 56 11.10 -2.64 -12.25
N ASP A 57 11.58 -2.57 -11.02
CA ASP A 57 12.78 -1.78 -10.65
C ASP A 57 14.11 -2.52 -10.93
N ARG A 58 14.14 -3.39 -11.96
CA ARG A 58 15.36 -4.04 -12.50
C ARG A 58 15.69 -3.56 -13.89
#